data_AF-A0A3Q3BCB2-F1
#
_entry.id   AF-A0A3Q3BCB2-F1
#
_cell.length_a   1.000
_cell.length_b   1.000
_cell.length_c   1.000
_cell.angle_alpha   90.00
_cell.angle_beta   90.00
_cell.angle_gamma   90.00
#
_symmetry.space_group_name_H-M   'P 1'
#
loop_
_entity.id
_entity.type
_entity.pdbx_description
1 polymer ?
#
loop_
_entity_poly.entity_id
_entity_poly.type
_entity_poly.pdbx_seq_one_letter_code
_entity_poly.pdbx_strand_id
1 'polypeptide(L)'
;MYLFLSQQESEWQENSIVDLSGSPRHIITDARSGRQLCLESALSQRFLEASELESYKNGLLSINEIADIIFSRRVVVEDVNSTIAGLWDITQKKRISVFQGFQQGFTDRVTALQLLESQACTGGICDPSSGEKVTLLEALKRGLVDEAVKKQLQQFEQAFNGITHSKTGKVLSVFEAVQENLLPKDVGFRCIEFQLFTGGVIHPGTHDRVSLEEVIQRGLVDKVTAAMLKDEKLHTKSLTCPKTKRKITFKEALERSVFDCHTGLRLLEATKVLSYGAKTAFHYLMTEEDREKTQKQLKALSQAYSELSQHCSDQTTSADEVGLYRRFVKLCLLQLCAIMQTVPTDVQLHDLFFFLRTVPFASPVLLS
;
A
#
# COMPACT_ATOMS: atom_id res chain seq x y z
N MET A 1 -4.45 -15.34 -41.68
CA MET A 1 -5.59 -14.79 -40.93
C MET A 1 -5.29 -14.68 -39.44
N TYR A 2 -4.80 -15.73 -38.77
CA TYR A 2 -4.41 -15.70 -37.35
C TYR A 2 -3.37 -14.61 -36.99
N LEU A 3 -2.21 -14.57 -37.66
CA LEU A 3 -1.15 -13.59 -37.37
C LEU A 3 -1.61 -12.13 -37.50
N PHE A 4 -2.49 -11.84 -38.47
CA PHE A 4 -3.05 -10.51 -38.67
C PHE A 4 -4.01 -10.12 -37.54
N LEU A 5 -4.79 -11.06 -37.02
CA LEU A 5 -5.67 -10.83 -35.86
C LEU A 5 -4.86 -10.68 -34.56
N SER A 6 -3.84 -11.51 -34.35
CA SER A 6 -2.93 -11.39 -33.19
C SER A 6 -2.23 -10.02 -33.15
N GLN A 7 -1.77 -9.53 -34.30
CA GLN A 7 -1.20 -8.18 -34.45
C GLN A 7 -2.22 -7.04 -34.20
N GLN A 8 -3.51 -7.27 -34.45
CA GLN A 8 -4.54 -6.29 -34.15
C GLN A 8 -4.95 -6.32 -32.67
N GLU A 9 -4.78 -7.44 -31.99
CA GLU A 9 -5.19 -7.66 -30.60
C GLU A 9 -4.10 -7.31 -29.56
N SER A 10 -2.81 -7.32 -29.95
CA SER A 10 -1.67 -7.06 -29.05
C SER A 10 -0.74 -5.98 -29.59
N GLU A 11 -0.06 -5.26 -28.69
CA GLU A 11 0.91 -4.20 -29.01
C GLU A 11 2.25 -4.50 -28.33
N TRP A 12 2.91 -5.57 -28.79
CA TRP A 12 4.19 -6.02 -28.24
C TRP A 12 5.33 -5.07 -28.58
N GLN A 13 6.14 -4.76 -27.56
CA GLN A 13 7.34 -3.94 -27.62
C GLN A 13 8.46 -4.63 -26.87
N GLU A 14 9.69 -4.51 -27.36
CA GLU A 14 10.86 -5.09 -26.71
C GLU A 14 11.62 -4.03 -25.91
N ASN A 15 11.97 -4.40 -24.68
CA ASN A 15 12.81 -3.62 -23.77
C ASN A 15 13.91 -4.53 -23.22
N SER A 16 15.15 -4.04 -23.18
CA SER A 16 16.25 -4.71 -22.50
C SER A 16 16.46 -4.08 -21.13
N ILE A 17 16.46 -4.90 -20.07
CA ILE A 17 16.83 -4.47 -18.72
C ILE A 17 18.09 -5.21 -18.29
N VAL A 18 18.80 -4.66 -17.30
CA VAL A 18 19.94 -5.34 -16.68
C VAL A 18 19.52 -5.78 -15.29
N ASP A 19 19.70 -7.06 -14.96
CA ASP A 19 19.34 -7.59 -13.65
C ASP A 19 20.37 -7.23 -12.57
N LEU A 20 20.11 -7.65 -11.32
CA LEU A 20 21.00 -7.41 -10.18
C LEU A 20 22.40 -8.00 -10.36
N SER A 21 22.56 -9.02 -11.21
CA SER A 21 23.85 -9.67 -11.49
C SER A 21 24.64 -8.96 -12.60
N GLY A 22 24.06 -7.94 -13.23
CA GLY A 22 24.65 -7.29 -14.39
C GLY A 22 24.35 -8.01 -15.71
N SER A 23 23.49 -9.04 -15.70
CA SER A 23 23.15 -9.80 -16.90
C SER A 23 22.01 -9.10 -17.66
N PRO A 24 22.11 -8.93 -18.98
CA PRO A 24 21.01 -8.40 -19.78
C PRO A 24 19.84 -9.39 -19.79
N ARG A 25 18.62 -8.87 -19.66
CA ARG A 25 17.36 -9.60 -19.83
C ARG A 25 16.52 -8.92 -20.88
N HIS A 26 15.97 -9.70 -21.79
CA HIS A 26 15.08 -9.24 -22.85
C HIS A 26 13.64 -9.42 -22.40
N ILE A 27 12.93 -8.31 -22.25
CA ILE A 27 11.53 -8.28 -21.83
C ILE A 27 10.68 -7.77 -22.98
N ILE A 28 9.76 -8.59 -23.43
CA ILE A 28 8.71 -8.16 -24.34
C ILE A 28 7.46 -7.79 -23.54
N THR A 29 6.89 -6.63 -23.84
CA THR A 29 5.74 -6.05 -23.12
C THR A 29 4.61 -5.78 -24.10
N ASP A 30 3.42 -6.28 -23.81
CA ASP A 30 2.20 -5.88 -24.53
C ASP A 30 1.64 -4.61 -23.88
N ALA A 31 1.80 -3.48 -24.56
CA ALA A 31 1.40 -2.17 -24.05
C ALA A 31 -0.10 -2.08 -23.74
N ARG A 32 -0.91 -2.86 -24.47
CA ARG A 32 -2.37 -2.88 -24.36
C ARG A 32 -2.83 -3.60 -23.11
N SER A 33 -2.46 -4.87 -22.94
CA SER A 33 -2.88 -5.66 -21.76
C SER A 33 -2.00 -5.45 -20.52
N GLY A 34 -0.80 -4.88 -20.71
CA GLY A 34 0.23 -4.74 -19.68
C GLY A 34 0.97 -6.03 -19.36
N ARG A 35 0.89 -7.07 -20.21
CA ARG A 35 1.62 -8.33 -19.99
C ARG A 35 3.11 -8.14 -20.29
N GLN A 36 3.94 -8.87 -19.55
CA GLN A 36 5.38 -8.93 -19.77
C GLN A 36 5.88 -10.37 -19.82
N LEU A 37 6.81 -10.66 -20.72
CA LEU A 37 7.51 -11.92 -20.81
C LEU A 37 9.02 -11.65 -20.83
N CYS A 38 9.75 -12.34 -19.95
CA CYS A 38 11.21 -12.35 -19.97
C CYS A 38 11.68 -13.57 -20.78
N LEU A 39 12.42 -13.34 -21.86
CA LEU A 39 12.86 -14.40 -22.76
C LEU A 39 13.83 -15.37 -22.06
N GLU A 40 14.72 -14.87 -21.20
CA GLU A 40 15.62 -15.70 -20.40
C GLU A 40 14.87 -16.55 -19.38
N SER A 41 13.81 -16.00 -18.77
CA SER A 41 12.96 -16.76 -17.86
C SER A 41 12.16 -17.84 -18.61
N ALA A 42 11.74 -17.57 -19.85
CA ALA A 42 11.07 -18.56 -20.69
C ALA A 42 12.02 -19.68 -21.13
N LEU A 43 13.29 -19.38 -21.42
CA LEU A 43 14.33 -20.37 -21.69
C LEU A 43 14.58 -21.27 -20.49
N SER A 44 14.77 -20.70 -19.30
CA SER A 44 15.09 -21.47 -18.09
C SER A 44 13.94 -22.41 -17.68
N GLN A 45 12.69 -21.99 -17.94
CA GLN A 45 11.48 -22.77 -17.71
C GLN A 45 11.12 -23.72 -18.88
N ARG A 46 11.91 -23.73 -19.96
CA ARG A 46 11.69 -24.52 -21.18
C ARG A 46 10.35 -24.24 -21.89
N PHE A 47 9.80 -23.04 -21.71
CA PHE A 47 8.72 -22.54 -22.55
C PHE A 47 9.24 -22.03 -23.89
N LEU A 48 10.52 -21.70 -23.96
CA LEU A 48 11.24 -21.31 -25.16
C LEU A 48 12.49 -22.18 -25.31
N GLU A 49 12.81 -22.58 -26.54
CA GLU A 49 14.07 -23.27 -26.87
C GLU A 49 15.15 -22.28 -27.32
N ALA A 50 16.42 -22.66 -27.17
CA ALA A 50 17.54 -21.83 -27.59
C ALA A 50 17.51 -21.54 -29.11
N SER A 51 17.13 -22.53 -29.92
CA SER A 51 16.96 -22.41 -31.38
C SER A 51 15.91 -21.36 -31.76
N GLU A 52 14.81 -21.28 -31.00
CA GLU A 52 13.72 -20.33 -31.22
C GLU A 52 14.15 -18.92 -30.82
N LEU A 53 14.86 -18.77 -29.69
CA LEU A 53 15.42 -17.47 -29.32
C LEU A 53 16.43 -16.96 -30.36
N GLU A 54 17.30 -17.83 -30.87
CA GLU A 54 18.24 -17.44 -31.92
C GLU A 54 17.51 -17.10 -33.23
N SER A 55 16.43 -17.81 -33.56
CA SER A 55 15.58 -17.48 -34.71
C SER A 55 14.92 -16.10 -34.55
N TYR A 56 14.44 -15.77 -33.34
CA TYR A 56 13.92 -14.44 -33.01
C TYR A 56 14.97 -13.35 -33.15
N LYS A 57 16.16 -13.53 -32.55
CA LYS A 57 17.27 -12.57 -32.65
C LYS A 57 17.74 -12.34 -34.09
N ASN A 58 17.70 -13.37 -34.92
CA ASN A 58 18.05 -13.29 -36.34
C ASN A 58 16.91 -12.70 -37.20
N GLY A 59 15.78 -12.32 -36.60
CA GLY A 59 14.62 -11.76 -37.29
C GLY A 59 13.79 -12.77 -38.08
N LEU A 60 14.02 -14.07 -37.88
CA LEU A 60 13.24 -15.15 -38.52
C LEU A 60 11.90 -15.39 -37.82
N LEU A 61 11.81 -15.07 -36.53
CA LEU A 61 10.55 -15.03 -35.78
C LEU A 61 10.24 -13.58 -35.41
N SER A 62 8.99 -13.19 -35.57
CA SER A 62 8.48 -11.90 -35.08
C SER A 62 8.22 -11.93 -33.57
N ILE A 63 8.06 -10.74 -32.97
CA ILE A 63 7.73 -10.59 -31.54
C ILE A 63 6.40 -11.26 -31.17
N ASN A 64 5.45 -11.31 -32.09
CA ASN A 64 4.17 -11.98 -31.89
C ASN A 64 4.35 -13.51 -31.88
N GLU A 65 5.15 -14.04 -32.80
CA GLU A 65 5.39 -15.49 -32.90
C GLU A 65 6.14 -16.03 -31.69
N ILE A 66 7.17 -15.33 -31.21
CA ILE A 66 7.88 -15.75 -29.99
C ILE A 66 6.98 -15.66 -28.75
N ALA A 67 6.11 -14.64 -28.66
CA ALA A 67 5.13 -14.55 -27.59
C ALA A 67 4.13 -15.72 -27.65
N ASP A 68 3.60 -16.03 -28.83
CA ASP A 68 2.64 -17.13 -29.05
C ASP A 68 3.27 -18.50 -28.71
N ILE A 69 4.55 -18.73 -29.07
CA ILE A 69 5.29 -19.94 -28.69
C ILE A 69 5.32 -20.07 -27.16
N ILE A 70 5.71 -19.01 -26.45
CA ILE A 70 5.80 -19.02 -24.98
C ILE A 70 4.41 -19.29 -24.38
N PHE A 71 3.37 -18.61 -24.84
CA PHE A 71 2.01 -18.80 -24.31
C PHE A 71 1.43 -20.18 -24.61
N SER A 72 1.74 -20.77 -25.77
CA SER A 72 1.26 -22.10 -26.13
C SER A 72 1.80 -23.22 -25.22
N ARG A 73 2.96 -22.97 -24.60
CA ARG A 73 3.67 -23.95 -23.74
C ARG A 73 3.57 -23.62 -22.25
N ARG A 74 3.33 -22.37 -21.90
CA ARG A 74 3.22 -21.91 -20.51
C ARG A 74 1.88 -22.36 -19.91
N VAL A 75 1.95 -23.22 -18.90
CA VAL A 75 0.80 -23.53 -18.05
C VAL A 75 0.83 -22.60 -16.84
N VAL A 76 -0.18 -21.75 -16.73
CA VAL A 76 -0.35 -20.86 -15.58
C VAL A 76 -1.22 -21.57 -14.55
N VAL A 77 -0.67 -21.75 -13.35
CA VAL A 77 -1.39 -22.32 -12.21
C VAL A 77 -1.80 -21.19 -11.29
N GLU A 78 -3.02 -21.27 -10.77
CA GLU A 78 -3.51 -20.34 -9.75
C GLU A 78 -2.66 -20.43 -8.48
N ASP A 79 -2.12 -19.30 -8.03
CA ASP A 79 -1.52 -19.23 -6.70
C ASP A 79 -2.65 -19.12 -5.66
N VAL A 80 -3.00 -20.26 -5.08
CA VAL A 80 -4.04 -20.36 -4.03
C VAL A 80 -3.75 -19.46 -2.83
N ASN A 81 -2.46 -19.20 -2.58
CA ASN A 81 -1.94 -18.36 -1.51
C ASN A 81 -1.64 -16.93 -1.98
N SER A 82 -2.13 -16.55 -3.16
CA SER A 82 -1.94 -15.21 -3.72
C SER A 82 -2.63 -14.18 -2.83
N THR A 83 -1.88 -13.15 -2.48
CA THR A 83 -2.44 -11.90 -1.95
C THR A 83 -3.00 -11.05 -3.10
N ILE A 84 -3.53 -9.86 -2.81
CA ILE A 84 -3.87 -8.88 -3.85
C ILE A 84 -2.58 -8.37 -4.50
N ALA A 85 -2.23 -8.90 -5.67
CA ALA A 85 -1.01 -8.58 -6.40
C ALA A 85 -1.06 -7.21 -7.10
N GLY A 86 -2.27 -6.74 -7.42
CA GLY A 86 -2.45 -5.51 -8.17
C GLY A 86 -3.92 -5.18 -8.40
N LEU A 87 -4.14 -4.26 -9.32
CA LEU A 87 -5.47 -3.82 -9.73
C LEU A 87 -5.76 -4.26 -11.17
N TRP A 88 -7.00 -4.61 -11.42
CA TRP A 88 -7.52 -4.82 -12.77
C TRP A 88 -8.37 -3.63 -13.19
N ASP A 89 -7.87 -2.82 -14.13
CA ASP A 89 -8.66 -1.74 -14.71
C ASP A 89 -9.72 -2.33 -15.63
N ILE A 90 -10.97 -2.33 -15.17
CA ILE A 90 -12.08 -2.90 -15.94
C ILE A 90 -12.39 -2.11 -17.21
N THR A 91 -11.98 -0.84 -17.27
CA THR A 91 -12.21 0.08 -18.38
C THR A 91 -11.19 -0.13 -19.49
N GLN A 92 -9.89 -0.16 -19.15
CA GLN A 92 -8.81 -0.37 -20.12
C GLN A 92 -8.47 -1.85 -20.35
N LYS A 93 -9.04 -2.78 -19.56
CA LYS A 93 -8.69 -4.20 -19.56
C LYS A 93 -7.18 -4.42 -19.36
N LYS A 94 -6.63 -3.69 -18.40
CA LYS A 94 -5.20 -3.58 -18.16
C LYS A 94 -4.85 -3.87 -16.70
N ARG A 95 -3.71 -4.52 -16.50
CA ARG A 95 -3.13 -4.75 -15.17
C ARG A 95 -2.38 -3.51 -14.71
N ILE A 96 -2.54 -3.16 -13.45
CA ILE A 96 -1.89 -2.02 -12.84
C ILE A 96 -1.30 -2.47 -11.50
N SER A 97 -0.03 -2.18 -11.24
CA SER A 97 0.55 -2.45 -9.92
C SER A 97 -0.14 -1.61 -8.85
N VAL A 98 -0.12 -2.03 -7.59
CA VAL A 98 -0.78 -1.27 -6.51
C VAL A 98 -0.24 0.16 -6.44
N PHE A 99 1.08 0.34 -6.56
CA PHE A 99 1.72 1.64 -6.50
C PHE A 99 1.37 2.53 -7.69
N GLN A 100 1.37 1.99 -8.92
CA GLN A 100 0.88 2.71 -10.09
C GLN A 100 -0.61 3.08 -9.95
N GLY A 101 -1.41 2.18 -9.39
CA GLY A 101 -2.82 2.42 -9.11
C GLY A 101 -3.04 3.58 -8.16
N PHE A 102 -2.20 3.69 -7.13
CA PHE A 102 -2.16 4.86 -6.24
C PHE A 102 -1.77 6.14 -7.00
N GLN A 103 -0.65 6.12 -7.73
CA GLN A 103 -0.16 7.28 -8.48
C GLN A 103 -1.18 7.79 -9.52
N GLN A 104 -1.97 6.90 -10.10
CA GLN A 104 -2.98 7.21 -11.12
C GLN A 104 -4.39 7.46 -10.55
N GLY A 105 -4.57 7.36 -9.23
CA GLY A 105 -5.83 7.67 -8.55
C GLY A 105 -6.91 6.58 -8.61
N PHE A 106 -6.54 5.32 -8.89
CA PHE A 106 -7.47 4.18 -8.81
C PHE A 106 -7.84 3.85 -7.36
N THR A 107 -6.88 4.04 -6.44
CA THR A 107 -7.01 3.74 -5.02
C THR A 107 -6.36 4.83 -4.17
N ASP A 108 -6.82 4.97 -2.92
CA ASP A 108 -6.24 5.91 -1.96
C ASP A 108 -4.92 5.37 -1.34
N ARG A 109 -4.14 6.26 -0.72
CA ARG A 109 -2.84 5.91 -0.13
C ARG A 109 -2.93 4.85 0.97
N VAL A 110 -3.96 4.93 1.82
CA VAL A 110 -4.13 4.00 2.95
C VAL A 110 -4.36 2.59 2.41
N THR A 111 -5.29 2.46 1.46
CA THR A 111 -5.56 1.19 0.79
C THR A 111 -4.33 0.68 0.05
N ALA A 112 -3.63 1.53 -0.72
CA ALA A 112 -2.44 1.12 -1.47
C ALA A 112 -1.32 0.61 -0.55
N LEU A 113 -1.04 1.33 0.54
CA LEU A 113 -0.03 0.92 1.50
C LEU A 113 -0.42 -0.42 2.14
N GLN A 114 -1.68 -0.58 2.55
CA GLN A 114 -2.12 -1.83 3.18
C GLN A 114 -2.02 -3.05 2.26
N LEU A 115 -2.29 -2.88 0.96
CA LEU A 115 -2.09 -3.93 -0.02
C LEU A 115 -0.60 -4.22 -0.22
N LEU A 116 0.28 -3.21 -0.32
CA LEU A 116 1.73 -3.40 -0.42
C LEU A 116 2.35 -4.03 0.83
N GLU A 117 1.87 -3.67 2.03
CA GLU A 117 2.23 -4.29 3.31
C GLU A 117 1.93 -5.80 3.28
N SER A 118 0.75 -6.18 2.78
CA SER A 118 0.37 -7.58 2.62
C SER A 118 1.28 -8.33 1.64
N GLN A 119 1.69 -7.70 0.54
CA GLN A 119 2.62 -8.27 -0.43
C GLN A 119 4.00 -8.52 0.19
N ALA A 120 4.58 -7.49 0.80
CA ALA A 120 5.88 -7.59 1.48
C ALA A 120 5.87 -8.68 2.57
N CYS A 121 4.77 -8.83 3.30
CA CYS A 121 4.61 -9.80 4.38
C CYS A 121 4.33 -11.25 3.92
N THR A 122 4.04 -11.49 2.63
CA THR A 122 3.58 -12.81 2.13
C THR A 122 4.39 -13.34 0.95
N GLY A 123 5.56 -12.77 0.66
CA GLY A 123 6.46 -13.27 -0.38
C GLY A 123 7.19 -12.21 -1.19
N GLY A 124 6.87 -10.93 -1.00
CA GLY A 124 7.47 -9.82 -1.73
C GLY A 124 6.47 -9.02 -2.57
N ILE A 125 6.94 -7.91 -3.12
CA ILE A 125 6.11 -7.01 -3.93
C ILE A 125 5.76 -7.71 -5.24
N CYS A 126 4.48 -7.74 -5.55
CA CYS A 126 3.98 -8.40 -6.74
C CYS A 126 4.07 -7.46 -7.95
N ASP A 127 4.60 -7.96 -9.05
CA ASP A 127 4.49 -7.34 -10.36
C ASP A 127 3.36 -8.04 -11.14
N PRO A 128 2.18 -7.42 -11.27
CA PRO A 128 1.07 -8.04 -11.99
C PRO A 128 1.33 -8.16 -13.50
N SER A 129 2.34 -7.48 -14.05
CA SER A 129 2.67 -7.50 -15.47
C SER A 129 3.38 -8.78 -15.87
N SER A 130 4.36 -9.19 -15.05
CA SER A 130 5.20 -10.38 -15.26
C SER A 130 4.69 -11.61 -14.48
N GLY A 131 3.99 -11.39 -13.36
CA GLY A 131 3.59 -12.43 -12.41
C GLY A 131 4.65 -12.74 -11.36
N GLU A 132 5.77 -12.01 -11.34
CA GLU A 132 6.85 -12.23 -10.38
C GLU A 132 6.54 -11.57 -9.01
N LYS A 133 7.02 -12.18 -7.93
CA LYS A 133 7.14 -11.56 -6.61
C LYS A 133 8.60 -11.21 -6.39
N VAL A 134 8.90 -9.97 -6.06
CA VAL A 134 10.26 -9.45 -5.97
C VAL A 134 10.54 -8.83 -4.60
N THR A 135 11.81 -8.78 -4.22
CA THR A 135 12.25 -8.10 -2.98
C THR A 135 11.98 -6.60 -3.05
N LEU A 136 11.95 -5.91 -1.91
CA LEU A 136 11.76 -4.46 -1.88
C LEU A 136 12.84 -3.70 -2.67
N LEU A 137 14.08 -4.21 -2.67
CA LEU A 137 15.18 -3.62 -3.42
C LEU A 137 14.93 -3.69 -4.93
N GLU A 138 14.46 -4.85 -5.42
CA GLU A 138 14.15 -5.04 -6.83
C GLU A 138 12.88 -4.29 -7.24
N ALA A 139 11.86 -4.29 -6.36
CA ALA A 139 10.63 -3.52 -6.55
C ALA A 139 10.92 -2.04 -6.78
N LEU A 140 11.86 -1.46 -6.02
CA LEU A 140 12.29 -0.08 -6.19
C LEU A 140 12.92 0.15 -7.56
N LYS A 141 13.82 -0.74 -8.00
CA LYS A 141 14.48 -0.63 -9.32
C LYS A 141 13.47 -0.71 -10.47
N ARG A 142 12.43 -1.54 -10.31
CA ARG A 142 11.33 -1.68 -11.27
C ARG A 142 10.26 -0.59 -11.16
N GLY A 143 10.38 0.34 -10.21
CA GLY A 143 9.38 1.39 -9.98
C GLY A 143 8.03 0.88 -9.46
N LEU A 144 8.00 -0.32 -8.86
CA LEU A 144 6.83 -0.87 -8.19
C LEU A 144 6.60 -0.25 -6.81
N VAL A 145 7.61 0.43 -6.26
CA VAL A 145 7.56 1.26 -5.06
C VAL A 145 8.56 2.42 -5.21
N ASP A 146 8.41 3.47 -4.40
CA ASP A 146 9.44 4.50 -4.22
C ASP A 146 10.22 4.31 -2.89
N GLU A 147 11.23 5.16 -2.64
CA GLU A 147 12.03 5.06 -1.41
C GLU A 147 11.23 5.35 -0.13
N ALA A 148 10.19 6.19 -0.20
CA ALA A 148 9.37 6.49 0.97
C ALA A 148 8.52 5.28 1.37
N VAL A 149 7.87 4.66 0.38
CA VAL A 149 7.08 3.44 0.55
C VAL A 149 7.99 2.27 0.96
N LYS A 150 9.14 2.08 0.31
CA LYS A 150 10.11 1.04 0.68
C LYS A 150 10.48 1.09 2.16
N LYS A 151 10.77 2.28 2.71
CA LYS A 151 11.06 2.46 4.14
C LYS A 151 9.90 2.01 5.03
N GLN A 152 8.66 2.30 4.64
CA GLN A 152 7.46 1.87 5.37
C GLN A 152 7.26 0.35 5.34
N LEU A 153 7.67 -0.30 4.25
CA LEU A 153 7.47 -1.74 4.03
C LEU A 153 8.57 -2.64 4.64
N GLN A 154 9.71 -2.08 5.08
CA GLN A 154 10.85 -2.86 5.58
C GLN A 154 10.47 -3.84 6.71
N GLN A 155 9.67 -3.42 7.67
CA GLN A 155 9.23 -4.28 8.78
C GLN A 155 8.33 -5.44 8.32
N PHE A 156 7.61 -5.27 7.21
CA PHE A 156 6.76 -6.32 6.63
C PHE A 156 7.57 -7.33 5.83
N GLU A 157 8.60 -6.88 5.09
CA GLU A 157 9.56 -7.80 4.45
C GLU A 157 10.34 -8.60 5.51
N GLN A 158 10.70 -7.98 6.64
CA GLN A 158 11.27 -8.70 7.79
C GLN A 158 10.29 -9.69 8.41
N ALA A 159 8.99 -9.37 8.48
CA ALA A 159 7.97 -10.30 8.96
C ALA A 159 7.86 -11.56 8.07
N PHE A 160 8.19 -11.47 6.78
CA PHE A 160 8.27 -12.60 5.86
C PHE A 160 9.58 -13.39 5.98
N ASN A 161 10.73 -12.69 6.00
CA ASN A 161 12.06 -13.32 6.06
C ASN A 161 12.47 -13.77 7.47
N GLY A 162 11.78 -13.29 8.50
CA GLY A 162 12.07 -13.49 9.90
C GLY A 162 12.76 -12.29 10.57
N ILE A 163 12.42 -12.09 11.85
CA ILE A 163 12.91 -10.97 12.65
C ILE A 163 14.06 -11.47 13.52
N THR A 164 15.26 -10.95 13.30
CA THR A 164 16.46 -11.37 14.04
C THR A 164 16.51 -10.71 15.41
N HIS A 165 16.55 -11.52 16.47
CA HIS A 165 16.74 -11.03 17.83
C HIS A 165 18.20 -10.59 18.05
N SER A 166 18.41 -9.31 18.35
CA SER A 166 19.73 -8.67 18.39
C SER A 166 20.74 -9.29 19.36
N LYS A 167 20.28 -9.87 20.48
CA LYS A 167 21.17 -10.48 21.49
C LYS A 167 21.46 -11.96 21.28
N THR A 168 20.55 -12.69 20.63
CA THR A 168 20.61 -14.16 20.54
C THR A 168 20.92 -14.64 19.13
N GLY A 169 20.76 -13.76 18.12
CA GLY A 169 20.88 -14.12 16.71
C GLY A 169 19.74 -15.03 16.22
N LYS A 170 18.78 -15.40 17.07
CA LYS A 170 17.65 -16.25 16.68
C LYS A 170 16.75 -15.48 15.71
N VAL A 171 16.38 -16.14 14.61
CA VAL A 171 15.37 -15.64 13.68
C VAL A 171 13.99 -16.06 14.20
N LEU A 172 13.14 -15.07 14.44
CA LEU A 172 11.81 -15.25 15.02
C LEU A 172 10.72 -15.11 13.95
N SER A 173 9.66 -15.89 14.11
CA SER A 173 8.39 -15.68 13.41
C SER A 173 7.69 -14.40 13.89
N VAL A 174 6.65 -13.97 13.16
CA VAL A 174 5.86 -12.78 13.53
C VAL A 174 5.25 -12.91 14.93
N PHE A 175 4.71 -14.08 15.27
CA PHE A 175 4.14 -14.33 16.61
C PHE A 175 5.18 -14.20 17.72
N GLU A 176 6.33 -14.87 17.57
CA GLU A 176 7.42 -14.82 18.55
C GLU A 176 7.96 -13.39 18.70
N ALA A 177 8.14 -12.66 17.59
CA ALA A 177 8.61 -11.29 17.62
C ALA A 177 7.65 -10.33 18.33
N VAL A 178 6.33 -10.54 18.20
CA VAL A 178 5.33 -9.76 18.95
C VAL A 178 5.37 -10.09 20.44
N GLN A 179 5.53 -11.37 20.81
CA GLN A 179 5.65 -11.78 22.22
C GLN A 179 6.90 -11.20 22.88
N GLU A 180 8.02 -11.15 22.15
CA GLU A 180 9.29 -10.59 22.62
C GLU A 180 9.36 -9.05 22.46
N ASN A 181 8.28 -8.38 22.03
CA ASN A 181 8.19 -6.94 21.78
C ASN A 181 9.23 -6.39 20.78
N LEU A 182 9.67 -7.22 19.83
CA LEU A 182 10.55 -6.82 18.72
C LEU A 182 9.78 -6.24 17.53
N LEU A 183 8.47 -6.46 17.47
CA LEU A 183 7.56 -5.90 16.47
C LEU A 183 6.39 -5.21 17.18
N PRO A 184 5.99 -3.98 16.78
CA PRO A 184 4.80 -3.34 17.31
C PRO A 184 3.57 -4.24 17.17
N LYS A 185 2.75 -4.30 18.21
CA LYS A 185 1.61 -5.22 18.25
C LYS A 185 0.68 -5.00 17.07
N ASP A 186 0.31 -3.76 16.75
CA ASP A 186 -0.58 -3.45 15.64
C ASP A 186 -0.02 -3.92 14.28
N VAL A 187 1.28 -3.76 14.03
CA VAL A 187 1.96 -4.24 12.82
C VAL A 187 1.96 -5.77 12.80
N GLY A 188 2.34 -6.40 13.90
CA GLY A 188 2.39 -7.85 14.00
C GLY A 188 1.03 -8.51 13.81
N PHE A 189 -0.03 -7.94 14.39
CA PHE A 189 -1.40 -8.40 14.18
C PHE A 189 -1.81 -8.31 12.70
N ARG A 190 -1.52 -7.20 12.00
CA ARG A 190 -1.80 -7.09 10.56
C ARG A 190 -1.02 -8.13 9.74
N CYS A 191 0.27 -8.31 10.02
CA CYS A 191 1.10 -9.32 9.38
C CYS A 191 0.51 -10.73 9.54
N ILE A 192 0.07 -11.06 10.75
CA ILE A 192 -0.58 -12.35 11.06
C ILE A 192 -1.86 -12.52 10.24
N GLU A 193 -2.73 -11.50 10.19
CA GLU A 193 -3.95 -11.55 9.38
C GLU A 193 -3.63 -11.80 7.90
N PHE A 194 -2.65 -11.08 7.33
CA PHE A 194 -2.25 -11.28 5.93
C PHE A 194 -1.74 -12.68 5.65
N GLN A 195 -0.89 -13.22 6.52
CA GLN A 195 -0.35 -14.56 6.35
C GLN A 195 -1.45 -15.62 6.47
N LEU A 196 -2.32 -15.51 7.48
CA LEU A 196 -3.45 -16.43 7.69
C LEU A 196 -4.42 -16.43 6.51
N PHE A 197 -4.85 -15.27 6.03
CA PHE A 197 -5.77 -15.19 4.89
C PHE A 197 -5.15 -15.65 3.56
N THR A 198 -3.83 -15.73 3.49
CA THR A 198 -3.10 -16.26 2.33
C THR A 198 -2.61 -17.70 2.55
N GLY A 199 -3.16 -18.43 3.52
CA GLY A 199 -2.96 -19.88 3.68
C GLY A 199 -2.31 -20.32 5.00
N GLY A 200 -1.84 -19.39 5.83
CA GLY A 200 -1.25 -19.72 7.13
C GLY A 200 -0.05 -18.86 7.48
N VAL A 201 0.33 -18.89 8.76
CA VAL A 201 1.48 -18.18 9.32
C VAL A 201 2.76 -18.70 8.67
N ILE A 202 3.62 -17.80 8.23
CA ILE A 202 4.82 -18.17 7.49
C ILE A 202 5.96 -18.46 8.48
N HIS A 203 6.55 -19.65 8.36
CA HIS A 203 7.77 -19.98 9.08
C HIS A 203 8.97 -19.32 8.39
N PRO A 204 9.75 -18.46 9.05
CA PRO A 204 10.75 -17.62 8.38
C PRO A 204 11.92 -18.39 7.74
N GLY A 205 12.26 -19.57 8.27
CA GLY A 205 13.38 -20.36 7.75
C GLY A 205 13.02 -21.31 6.60
N THR A 206 11.80 -21.83 6.59
CA THR A 206 11.35 -22.82 5.58
C THR A 206 10.35 -22.25 4.59
N HIS A 207 9.76 -21.09 4.91
CA HIS A 207 8.63 -20.47 4.23
C HIS A 207 7.37 -21.35 4.16
N ASP A 208 7.30 -22.41 4.97
CA ASP A 208 6.09 -23.21 5.12
C ASP A 208 4.99 -22.40 5.80
N ARG A 209 3.74 -22.70 5.43
CA ARG A 209 2.56 -22.09 6.03
C ARG A 209 1.99 -23.00 7.11
N VAL A 210 1.86 -22.45 8.31
CA VAL A 210 1.36 -23.12 9.51
C VAL A 210 -0.05 -22.63 9.80
N SER A 211 -0.99 -23.58 10.03
CA SER A 211 -2.38 -23.26 10.34
C SER A 211 -2.52 -22.55 11.69
N LEU A 212 -3.59 -21.77 11.87
CA LEU A 212 -3.88 -21.13 13.15
C LEU A 212 -4.09 -22.17 14.26
N GLU A 213 -4.71 -23.32 13.94
CA GLU A 213 -4.92 -24.43 14.87
C GLU A 213 -3.59 -24.96 15.43
N GLU A 214 -2.59 -25.14 14.56
CA GLU A 214 -1.27 -25.60 14.95
C GLU A 214 -0.51 -24.54 15.77
N VAL A 215 -0.65 -23.26 15.41
CA VAL A 215 -0.08 -22.13 16.18
C VAL A 215 -0.66 -22.10 17.61
N ILE A 216 -1.97 -22.34 17.76
CA ILE A 216 -2.63 -22.46 19.07
C ILE A 216 -2.09 -23.66 19.85
N GLN A 217 -1.96 -24.83 19.22
CA GLN A 217 -1.45 -26.05 19.87
C GLN A 217 -0.01 -25.88 20.37
N ARG A 218 0.82 -25.11 19.64
CA ARG A 218 2.19 -24.77 20.03
C ARG A 218 2.26 -23.69 21.12
N GLY A 219 1.14 -23.11 21.54
CA GLY A 219 1.09 -22.06 22.57
C GLY A 219 1.67 -20.71 22.14
N LEU A 220 1.80 -20.47 20.83
CA LEU A 220 2.35 -19.22 20.27
C LEU A 220 1.33 -18.08 20.26
N VAL A 221 0.05 -18.38 20.50
CA VAL A 221 -1.03 -17.41 20.57
C VAL A 221 -1.94 -17.71 21.75
N ASP A 222 -2.35 -16.67 22.47
CA ASP A 222 -3.33 -16.82 23.55
C ASP A 222 -4.75 -17.03 22.99
N LYS A 223 -5.63 -17.59 23.82
CA LYS A 223 -7.00 -17.94 23.39
C LYS A 223 -7.84 -16.73 22.98
N VAL A 224 -7.57 -15.55 23.53
CA VAL A 224 -8.33 -14.32 23.24
C VAL A 224 -7.94 -13.81 21.86
N THR A 225 -6.63 -13.71 21.60
CA THR A 225 -6.09 -13.34 20.29
C THR A 225 -6.53 -14.33 19.21
N ALA A 226 -6.50 -15.63 19.49
CA ALA A 226 -6.96 -16.65 18.56
C ALA A 226 -8.47 -16.52 18.23
N ALA A 227 -9.30 -16.19 19.21
CA ALA A 227 -10.72 -15.95 18.99
C ALA A 227 -10.95 -14.71 18.11
N MET A 228 -10.20 -13.63 18.33
CA MET A 228 -10.27 -12.42 17.52
C MET A 228 -9.88 -12.67 16.06
N LEU A 229 -8.82 -13.45 15.81
CA LEU A 229 -8.38 -13.78 14.45
C LEU A 229 -9.40 -14.65 13.70
N LYS A 230 -10.22 -15.45 14.42
CA LYS A 230 -11.25 -16.32 13.84
C LYS A 230 -12.57 -15.60 13.56
N ASP A 231 -12.94 -14.59 14.34
CA ASP A 231 -14.21 -13.90 14.19
C ASP A 231 -14.13 -12.81 13.11
N GLU A 232 -14.73 -13.09 11.96
CA GLU A 232 -14.81 -12.18 10.81
C GLU A 232 -15.42 -10.82 11.13
N LYS A 233 -16.31 -10.75 12.13
CA LYS A 233 -16.99 -9.50 12.50
C LYS A 233 -16.05 -8.51 13.19
N LEU A 234 -14.93 -9.01 13.72
CA LEU A 234 -13.95 -8.20 14.45
C LEU A 234 -12.85 -7.65 13.52
N HIS A 235 -12.78 -8.11 12.26
CA HIS A 235 -11.80 -7.61 11.31
C HIS A 235 -12.09 -6.16 10.91
N THR A 236 -11.06 -5.32 10.95
CA THR A 236 -11.19 -3.90 10.65
C THR A 236 -11.40 -3.68 9.14
N LYS A 237 -12.37 -2.83 8.78
CA LYS A 237 -12.59 -2.38 7.41
C LYS A 237 -11.58 -1.29 7.02
N SER A 238 -10.32 -1.68 6.91
CA SER A 238 -9.20 -0.76 6.66
C SER A 238 -9.04 -0.32 5.21
N LEU A 239 -9.65 -1.05 4.25
CA LEU A 239 -9.51 -0.78 2.82
C LEU A 239 -10.71 -0.02 2.26
N THR A 240 -10.47 0.78 1.22
CA THR A 240 -11.50 1.35 0.36
C THR A 240 -11.52 0.58 -0.96
N CYS A 241 -12.64 -0.03 -1.32
CA CYS A 241 -12.76 -0.79 -2.56
C CYS A 241 -12.51 0.10 -3.80
N PRO A 242 -11.51 -0.19 -4.65
CA PRO A 242 -11.21 0.64 -5.83
C PRO A 242 -12.36 0.70 -6.85
N LYS A 243 -13.21 -0.31 -6.93
CA LYS A 243 -14.41 -0.35 -7.79
C LYS A 243 -15.61 0.39 -7.19
N THR A 244 -15.98 0.08 -5.95
CA THR A 244 -17.25 0.55 -5.35
C THR A 244 -17.10 1.74 -4.40
N LYS A 245 -15.86 2.09 -4.03
CA LYS A 245 -15.48 3.12 -3.05
C LYS A 245 -16.02 2.89 -1.62
N ARG A 246 -16.59 1.72 -1.33
CA ARG A 246 -17.05 1.33 0.01
C ARG A 246 -15.89 0.80 0.85
N LYS A 247 -15.98 0.96 2.18
CA LYS A 247 -15.04 0.36 3.12
C LYS A 247 -15.24 -1.15 3.21
N ILE A 248 -14.15 -1.91 3.08
CA ILE A 248 -14.11 -3.37 3.06
C ILE A 248 -12.97 -3.89 3.95
N THR A 249 -13.08 -5.12 4.43
CA THR A 249 -11.96 -5.80 5.10
C THR A 249 -10.96 -6.33 4.07
N PHE A 250 -9.77 -6.71 4.52
CA PHE A 250 -8.79 -7.36 3.64
C PHE A 250 -9.28 -8.73 3.14
N LYS A 251 -9.93 -9.52 4.00
CA LYS A 251 -10.55 -10.79 3.61
C LYS A 251 -11.59 -10.60 2.51
N GLU A 252 -12.49 -9.63 2.67
CA GLU A 252 -13.48 -9.27 1.66
C GLU A 252 -12.84 -8.84 0.32
N ALA A 253 -11.65 -8.23 0.36
CA ALA A 253 -10.91 -7.88 -0.86
C ALA A 253 -10.37 -9.11 -1.57
N LEU A 254 -9.85 -10.11 -0.84
CA LEU A 254 -9.42 -11.40 -1.41
C LEU A 254 -10.59 -12.15 -2.05
N GLU A 255 -11.73 -12.23 -1.37
CA GLU A 255 -12.92 -12.93 -1.87
C GLU A 255 -13.51 -12.30 -3.14
N ARG A 256 -13.39 -10.98 -3.28
CA ARG A 256 -13.89 -10.22 -4.45
C ARG A 256 -12.85 -10.04 -5.54
N SER A 257 -11.61 -10.45 -5.30
CA SER A 257 -10.55 -10.37 -6.31
C SER A 257 -10.82 -11.35 -7.45
N VAL A 258 -10.30 -10.99 -8.63
CA VAL A 258 -10.35 -11.86 -9.80
C VAL A 258 -8.99 -12.48 -10.00
N PHE A 259 -8.96 -13.74 -10.41
CA PHE A 259 -7.72 -14.39 -10.82
C PHE A 259 -7.35 -13.96 -12.21
N ASP A 260 -6.09 -13.60 -12.37
CA ASP A 260 -5.51 -13.40 -13.68
C ASP A 260 -4.97 -14.72 -14.23
N CYS A 261 -5.62 -15.26 -15.25
CA CYS A 261 -5.20 -16.49 -15.91
C CYS A 261 -3.83 -16.41 -16.61
N HIS A 262 -3.20 -15.24 -16.68
CA HIS A 262 -1.87 -15.06 -17.29
C HIS A 262 -0.73 -15.14 -16.27
N THR A 263 -0.99 -14.76 -15.03
CA THR A 263 0.02 -14.72 -13.96
C THR A 263 -0.29 -15.67 -12.82
N GLY A 264 -1.54 -16.15 -12.69
CA GLY A 264 -2.00 -16.94 -11.57
C GLY A 264 -2.24 -16.11 -10.30
N LEU A 265 -2.06 -14.79 -10.38
CA LEU A 265 -2.20 -13.87 -9.25
C LEU A 265 -3.62 -13.30 -9.13
N ARG A 266 -3.96 -12.84 -7.92
CA ARG A 266 -5.23 -12.13 -7.66
C ARG A 266 -5.11 -10.64 -7.92
N LEU A 267 -6.06 -10.09 -8.67
CA LEU A 267 -6.18 -8.66 -8.92
C LEU A 267 -7.50 -8.13 -8.37
N LEU A 268 -7.47 -6.97 -7.73
CA LEU A 268 -8.67 -6.29 -7.28
C LEU A 268 -9.22 -5.41 -8.40
N GLU A 269 -10.49 -5.60 -8.76
CA GLU A 269 -11.10 -4.77 -9.80
C GLU A 269 -11.10 -3.28 -9.38
N ALA A 270 -10.74 -2.43 -10.32
CA ALA A 270 -10.67 -0.99 -10.13
C ALA A 270 -11.28 -0.25 -11.32
N THR A 271 -11.83 0.92 -11.03
CA THR A 271 -12.34 1.84 -12.05
C THR A 271 -11.83 3.22 -11.72
N LYS A 272 -11.24 3.89 -12.71
CA LYS A 272 -10.80 5.26 -12.56
C LYS A 272 -12.03 6.16 -12.46
N VAL A 273 -12.09 7.00 -11.44
CA VAL A 273 -13.13 8.02 -11.37
C VAL A 273 -12.76 9.09 -12.40
N LEU A 274 -13.54 9.20 -13.48
CA LEU A 274 -13.46 10.34 -14.38
C LEU A 274 -14.03 11.55 -13.64
N SER A 275 -13.19 12.36 -13.01
CA SER A 275 -13.62 13.65 -12.49
C SER A 275 -13.90 14.60 -13.66
N TYR A 276 -15.08 14.49 -14.27
CA TYR A 276 -15.59 15.57 -15.12
C TYR A 276 -16.02 16.72 -14.20
N GLY A 277 -15.35 17.86 -14.30
CA GLY A 277 -15.86 19.12 -13.75
C GLY A 277 -15.59 19.37 -12.26
N ALA A 278 -14.35 19.23 -11.82
CA ALA A 278 -13.70 20.06 -10.82
C ALA A 278 -12.26 19.56 -10.73
N LYS A 279 -11.28 20.45 -10.56
CA LYS A 279 -10.03 20.05 -9.93
C LYS A 279 -10.38 19.67 -8.49
N THR A 280 -10.94 18.49 -8.28
CA THR A 280 -11.32 18.03 -6.96
C THR A 280 -10.03 17.87 -6.19
N ALA A 281 -9.86 18.72 -5.17
CA ALA A 281 -8.70 18.78 -4.31
C ALA A 281 -8.44 17.40 -3.70
N PHE A 282 -7.51 16.65 -4.28
CA PHE A 282 -7.00 15.43 -3.67
C PHE A 282 -5.68 15.76 -2.97
N HIS A 283 -5.78 15.80 -1.64
CA HIS A 283 -4.74 15.49 -0.65
C HIS A 283 -3.34 16.04 -0.92
N TYR A 284 -3.05 17.20 -0.33
CA TYR A 284 -1.70 17.46 0.15
C TYR A 284 -1.33 16.38 1.17
N LEU A 285 -0.30 15.61 0.86
CA LEU A 285 0.40 14.78 1.84
C LEU A 285 1.30 15.71 2.64
N MET A 286 1.00 15.92 3.92
CA MET A 286 1.96 16.58 4.80
C MET A 286 3.23 15.73 4.87
N THR A 287 4.34 16.30 4.41
CA THR A 287 5.67 15.74 4.65
C THR A 287 6.04 15.89 6.14
N GLU A 288 7.07 15.19 6.64
CA GLU A 288 7.57 15.41 8.01
C GLU A 288 8.00 16.88 8.22
N GLU A 289 8.49 17.53 7.17
CA GLU A 289 8.83 18.95 7.19
C GLU A 289 7.57 19.84 7.32
N ASP A 290 6.50 19.49 6.62
CA ASP A 290 5.20 20.16 6.78
C ASP A 290 4.61 19.91 8.17
N ARG A 291 4.77 18.71 8.74
CA ARG A 291 4.34 18.37 10.11
C ARG A 291 5.06 19.22 11.15
N GLU A 292 6.39 19.33 11.05
CA GLU A 292 7.17 20.21 11.93
C GLU A 292 6.78 21.68 11.78
N LYS A 293 6.54 22.14 10.55
CA LYS A 293 6.12 23.52 10.28
C LYS A 293 4.74 23.82 10.88
N THR A 294 3.80 22.89 10.73
CA THR A 294 2.46 22.99 11.30
C THR A 294 2.50 22.94 12.83
N GLN A 295 3.36 22.10 13.41
CA GLN A 295 3.56 22.02 14.85
C GLN A 295 4.22 23.29 15.43
N LYS A 296 5.16 23.91 14.70
CA LYS A 296 5.72 25.22 15.04
C LYS A 296 4.66 26.33 14.99
N GLN A 297 3.80 26.33 13.96
CA GLN A 297 2.70 27.30 13.83
C GLN A 297 1.67 27.16 14.95
N LEU A 298 1.29 25.94 15.33
CA LEU A 298 0.39 25.70 16.45
C LEU A 298 0.98 26.16 17.80
N LYS A 299 2.28 25.93 18.03
CA LYS A 299 2.97 26.44 19.23
C LYS A 299 3.00 27.97 19.28
N ALA A 300 3.28 28.63 18.15
CA ALA A 300 3.27 30.10 18.07
C ALA A 300 1.87 30.69 18.34
N LEU A 301 0.81 30.07 17.79
CA LEU A 301 -0.57 30.47 18.07
C LEU A 301 -0.94 30.27 19.54
N SER A 302 -0.54 29.15 20.15
CA SER A 302 -0.75 28.91 21.58
C SER A 302 -0.08 29.96 22.46
N GLN A 303 1.13 30.37 22.09
CA GLN A 303 1.89 31.36 22.86
C GLN A 303 1.30 32.76 22.72
N ALA A 304 0.98 33.19 21.48
CA ALA A 304 0.32 34.47 21.23
C ALA A 304 -1.04 34.58 21.96
N TYR A 305 -1.79 33.48 22.05
CA TYR A 305 -3.04 33.45 22.81
C TYR A 305 -2.81 33.61 24.32
N SER A 306 -1.81 32.93 24.89
CA SER A 306 -1.47 33.06 26.32
C SER A 306 -1.04 34.47 26.69
N GLU A 307 -0.23 35.13 25.85
CA GLU A 307 0.22 36.51 26.05
C GLU A 307 -0.95 37.50 26.03
N LEU A 308 -1.90 37.33 25.10
CA LEU A 308 -3.10 38.17 25.02
C LEU A 308 -4.11 37.90 26.15
N SER A 309 -4.22 36.65 26.61
CA SER A 309 -5.05 36.27 27.75
C SER A 309 -4.54 36.96 29.03
N GLN A 310 -3.22 36.96 29.25
CA GLN A 310 -2.58 37.68 30.36
C GLN A 310 -2.77 39.20 30.24
N HIS A 311 -2.67 39.75 29.02
CA HIS A 311 -2.88 41.19 28.81
C HIS A 311 -4.33 41.63 29.08
N CYS A 312 -5.32 40.79 28.78
CA CYS A 312 -6.73 41.07 29.06
C CYS A 312 -7.12 40.83 30.53
N SER A 313 -6.39 39.99 31.28
CA SER A 313 -6.64 39.79 32.72
C SER A 313 -6.11 40.93 33.60
N ASP A 314 -5.11 41.68 33.10
CA ASP A 314 -4.41 42.71 33.87
C ASP A 314 -5.00 44.13 33.69
N GLN A 315 -5.96 44.32 32.78
CA GLN A 315 -6.58 45.63 32.51
C GLN A 315 -8.11 45.60 32.65
N THR A 316 -8.65 46.61 33.34
CA THR A 316 -10.09 46.86 33.45
C THR A 316 -10.61 47.35 32.10
N THR A 317 -11.18 46.43 31.32
CA THR A 317 -11.29 46.58 29.86
C THR A 317 -12.38 47.55 29.41
N SER A 318 -11.99 48.50 28.56
CA SER A 318 -12.90 49.40 27.84
C SER A 318 -13.55 48.69 26.63
N ALA A 319 -14.64 49.25 26.09
CA ALA A 319 -15.40 48.64 24.99
C ALA A 319 -14.56 48.36 23.72
N ASP A 320 -13.48 49.12 23.51
CA ASP A 320 -12.59 48.97 22.36
C ASP A 320 -11.68 47.73 22.47
N GLU A 321 -11.30 47.33 23.69
CA GLU A 321 -10.44 46.15 23.94
C GLU A 321 -11.20 44.84 23.78
N VAL A 322 -12.50 44.83 24.13
CA VAL A 322 -13.40 43.71 23.85
C VAL A 322 -13.57 43.51 22.34
N GLY A 323 -13.59 44.60 21.57
CA GLY A 323 -13.61 44.57 20.11
C GLY A 323 -12.34 43.98 19.50
N LEU A 324 -11.18 44.32 20.07
CA LEU A 324 -9.87 43.78 19.65
C LEU A 324 -9.77 42.28 19.95
N TYR A 325 -10.20 41.85 21.15
CA TYR A 325 -10.22 40.46 21.56
C TYR A 325 -11.15 39.62 20.66
N ARG A 326 -12.37 40.11 20.35
CA ARG A 326 -13.29 39.44 19.42
C ARG A 326 -12.71 39.29 18.02
N ARG A 327 -12.05 40.31 17.48
CA ARG A 327 -11.38 40.24 16.16
C ARG A 327 -10.23 39.24 16.17
N PHE A 328 -9.46 39.21 17.26
CA PHE A 328 -8.34 38.29 17.41
C PHE A 328 -8.79 36.83 17.54
N VAL A 329 -9.80 36.52 18.37
CA VAL A 329 -10.38 35.18 18.46
C VAL A 329 -10.93 34.73 17.10
N LYS A 330 -11.55 35.63 16.35
CA LYS A 330 -12.03 35.35 14.99
C LYS A 330 -10.88 35.04 14.02
N LEU A 331 -9.76 35.76 14.10
CA LEU A 331 -8.55 35.48 13.32
C LEU A 331 -7.93 34.13 13.71
N CYS A 332 -7.83 33.82 15.00
CA CYS A 332 -7.33 32.53 15.48
C CYS A 332 -8.23 31.36 15.02
N LEU A 333 -9.56 31.52 15.08
CA LEU A 333 -10.50 30.52 14.58
C LEU A 333 -10.40 30.33 13.06
N LEU A 334 -10.23 31.41 12.30
CA LEU A 334 -9.99 31.34 10.85
C LEU A 334 -8.66 30.63 10.53
N GLN A 335 -7.61 30.93 11.29
CA GLN A 335 -6.30 30.29 11.14
C GLN A 335 -6.35 28.80 11.51
N LEU A 336 -7.03 28.44 12.60
CA LEU A 336 -7.30 27.05 13.00
C LEU A 336 -8.14 26.32 11.96
N CYS A 337 -9.15 26.97 11.38
CA CYS A 337 -9.98 26.39 10.33
C CYS A 337 -9.15 26.15 9.06
N ALA A 338 -8.26 27.08 8.69
CA ALA A 338 -7.32 26.88 7.58
C ALA A 338 -6.33 25.74 7.85
N ILE A 339 -5.81 25.62 9.07
CA ILE A 339 -4.94 24.50 9.48
C ILE A 339 -5.72 23.17 9.42
N MET A 340 -6.95 23.14 9.95
CA MET A 340 -7.85 21.98 9.90
C MET A 340 -8.19 21.52 8.48
N GLN A 341 -8.28 22.44 7.52
CA GLN A 341 -8.48 22.12 6.10
C GLN A 341 -7.24 21.49 5.44
N THR A 342 -6.07 21.58 6.08
CA THR A 342 -4.80 21.02 5.58
C THR A 342 -4.34 19.75 6.31
N VAL A 343 -5.02 19.36 7.40
CA VAL A 343 -4.68 18.19 8.22
C VAL A 343 -5.59 17.02 7.84
N PRO A 344 -5.05 15.84 7.43
CA PRO A 344 -5.87 14.64 7.21
C PRO A 344 -6.58 14.21 8.49
N THR A 345 -7.76 13.57 8.38
CA THR A 345 -8.63 13.14 9.49
C THR A 345 -8.00 12.19 10.51
N ASP A 346 -6.79 11.70 10.23
CA ASP A 346 -6.16 10.57 10.93
C ASP A 346 -5.00 11.03 11.84
N VAL A 347 -4.71 12.33 11.93
CA VAL A 347 -3.80 12.89 12.95
C VAL A 347 -4.53 12.86 14.30
N GLN A 348 -3.90 12.26 15.32
CA GLN A 348 -4.47 12.13 16.66
C GLN A 348 -5.03 13.47 17.14
N LEU A 349 -6.36 13.53 17.20
CA LEU A 349 -7.17 14.62 17.72
C LEU A 349 -6.81 15.07 19.13
N HIS A 350 -5.88 14.39 19.82
CA HIS A 350 -5.51 14.63 21.20
C HIS A 350 -4.86 16.02 21.43
N ASP A 351 -3.97 16.46 20.53
CA ASP A 351 -3.33 17.79 20.64
C ASP A 351 -4.29 18.93 20.26
N LEU A 352 -5.20 18.66 19.32
CA LEU A 352 -6.24 19.60 18.90
C LEU A 352 -7.36 19.73 19.96
N PHE A 353 -7.75 18.63 20.61
CA PHE A 353 -8.67 18.62 21.74
C PHE A 353 -8.07 19.27 22.98
N PHE A 354 -6.76 19.15 23.21
CA PHE A 354 -6.08 19.87 24.27
C PHE A 354 -6.14 21.38 24.02
N PHE A 355 -5.90 21.81 22.78
CA PHE A 355 -6.04 23.22 22.37
C PHE A 355 -7.49 23.74 22.49
N LEU A 356 -8.48 22.94 22.10
CA LEU A 356 -9.91 23.29 22.26
C LEU A 356 -10.38 23.28 23.71
N ARG A 357 -9.73 22.50 24.60
CA ARG A 357 -10.02 22.49 26.05
C ARG A 357 -9.35 23.62 26.81
N THR A 358 -8.22 24.15 26.33
CA THR A 358 -7.51 25.27 26.96
C THR A 358 -8.03 26.64 26.55
N VAL A 359 -8.87 26.72 25.51
CA VAL A 359 -9.70 27.90 25.24
C VAL A 359 -10.91 27.83 26.17
N PRO A 360 -11.00 28.62 27.27
CA PRO A 360 -12.24 28.69 28.02
C PRO A 360 -13.33 29.18 27.06
N PHE A 361 -14.37 28.37 26.86
CA PHE A 361 -15.60 28.83 26.24
C PHE A 361 -15.99 30.12 26.94
N ALA A 362 -16.04 31.19 26.16
CA ALA A 362 -16.36 32.52 26.65
C ALA A 362 -17.60 32.44 27.54
N SER A 363 -17.51 33.12 28.69
CA SER A 363 -18.65 33.41 29.57
C SER A 363 -19.88 33.76 28.72
N PRO A 364 -21.10 33.30 29.09
CA PRO A 364 -22.33 33.54 28.33
C PRO A 364 -22.67 35.02 28.08
N VAL A 365 -21.92 35.96 28.69
CA VAL A 365 -22.01 37.40 28.46
C VAL A 365 -21.47 37.85 27.09
N LEU A 366 -20.65 37.04 26.40
CA LEU A 366 -19.97 37.45 25.16
C LEU A 366 -20.61 36.95 23.86
N LEU A 367 -21.67 36.15 23.94
CA LEU A 367 -22.38 35.57 22.79
C LEU A 367 -23.73 36.25 22.45
N SER A 368 -24.09 37.36 23.10
CA SER A 368 -25.18 38.25 22.67
C SER A 368 -24.71 39.32 21.69
#